data_AF-A0A1I4YB20-F1
#
_entry.id   AF-A0A1I4YB20-F1
#
_cell.length_a   1.000
_cell.length_b   1.000
_cell.length_c   1.000
_cell.angle_alpha   90.00
_cell.angle_beta   90.00
_cell.angle_gamma   90.00
#
_symmetry.space_group_name_H-M   'P 1'
#
loop_
_entity.id
_entity.type
_entity.pdbx_description
1 polymer ?
#
loop_
_entity_poly.entity_id
_entity_poly.type
_entity_poly.pdbx_seq_one_letter_code
_entity_poly.pdbx_strand_id
1 'polypeptide(L)'
;MKWTVLFIVFFSPFLVLSQVGVGTTSPGAQLDIVASNPSNPENIDGLLIPRVNSFPTVNPGPVQHGMLIYLSNDLPNFPAGFYYWYNPDAEWKSIVSDAKSANFYKENTLESPGNIDEPIFRKGNIGIGTEQIVSKLQIAINPGKDLDIKKGIEVVNSNSEVTRNTYGIEVKNSSKTNAIKYGIKNHVTGDGG
;
A
#
# COMPACT_ATOMS: atom_id res chain seq x y z
N MET A 1 -30.00 -76.64 -7.32
CA MET A 1 -30.45 -75.23 -7.32
C MET A 1 -30.54 -74.73 -5.89
N LYS A 2 -29.84 -73.63 -5.55
CA LYS A 2 -30.44 -72.45 -4.89
C LYS A 2 -29.34 -71.45 -4.44
N TRP A 3 -29.22 -70.44 -5.29
CA TRP A 3 -28.88 -69.03 -5.10
C TRP A 3 -27.90 -68.62 -3.99
N THR A 4 -26.68 -68.36 -4.43
CA THR A 4 -25.73 -67.42 -3.81
C THR A 4 -26.33 -66.01 -3.82
N VAL A 5 -26.63 -65.45 -2.66
CA VAL A 5 -26.89 -63.99 -2.53
C VAL A 5 -25.57 -63.35 -2.14
N LEU A 6 -24.86 -62.82 -3.14
CA LEU A 6 -23.68 -61.99 -2.96
C LEU A 6 -24.14 -60.59 -2.56
N PHE A 7 -23.99 -60.23 -1.28
CA PHE A 7 -24.25 -58.88 -0.78
C PHE A 7 -23.06 -57.99 -1.17
N ILE A 8 -23.04 -57.48 -2.41
CA ILE A 8 -22.09 -56.43 -2.81
C ILE A 8 -22.57 -55.14 -2.13
N VAL A 9 -22.03 -54.84 -0.95
CA VAL A 9 -22.05 -53.48 -0.42
C VAL A 9 -21.16 -52.64 -1.31
N PHE A 10 -21.80 -51.76 -2.07
CA PHE A 10 -21.18 -50.78 -2.95
C PHE A 10 -20.43 -49.74 -2.10
N PHE A 11 -19.20 -50.04 -1.65
CA PHE A 11 -18.26 -49.02 -1.17
C PHE A 11 -17.69 -48.30 -2.39
N SER A 12 -18.54 -47.52 -3.07
CA SER A 12 -18.07 -46.49 -3.97
C SER A 12 -17.51 -45.36 -3.09
N PRO A 13 -16.23 -44.97 -3.20
CA PRO A 13 -15.76 -43.78 -2.53
C PRO A 13 -16.47 -42.58 -3.18
N PHE A 14 -17.53 -42.09 -2.53
CA PHE A 14 -18.09 -40.81 -2.90
C PHE A 14 -17.01 -39.75 -2.65
N LEU A 15 -16.49 -39.17 -3.73
CA LEU A 15 -15.74 -37.93 -3.66
C LEU A 15 -16.74 -36.83 -3.27
N VAL A 16 -17.00 -36.68 -1.96
CA VAL A 16 -17.89 -35.63 -1.46
C VAL A 16 -17.11 -34.34 -1.44
N LEU A 17 -17.25 -33.54 -2.51
CA LEU A 17 -16.86 -32.14 -2.49
C LEU A 17 -17.86 -31.39 -1.61
N SER A 18 -17.62 -31.37 -0.29
CA SER A 18 -18.48 -30.69 0.65
C SER A 18 -17.95 -29.30 0.97
N GLN A 19 -18.83 -28.31 0.91
CA GLN A 19 -18.61 -27.03 1.56
C GLN A 19 -18.71 -27.22 3.08
N VAL A 20 -17.92 -26.44 3.84
CA VAL A 20 -17.96 -26.42 5.30
C VAL A 20 -18.77 -25.21 5.74
N GLY A 21 -19.97 -25.44 6.27
CA GLY A 21 -20.76 -24.42 6.95
C GLY A 21 -20.54 -24.49 8.46
N VAL A 22 -20.25 -23.35 9.10
CA VAL A 22 -20.25 -23.19 10.56
C VAL A 22 -21.33 -22.17 10.90
N GLY A 23 -22.36 -22.61 11.63
CA GLY A 23 -23.53 -21.76 11.91
C GLY A 23 -24.52 -21.62 10.75
N THR A 24 -24.34 -22.37 9.64
CA THR A 24 -25.24 -22.38 8.47
C THR A 24 -25.35 -23.78 7.85
N THR A 25 -26.53 -24.12 7.32
CA THR A 25 -26.77 -25.35 6.55
C THR A 25 -26.72 -25.14 5.05
N SER A 26 -26.61 -23.88 4.60
CA SER A 26 -26.56 -23.51 3.18
C SER A 26 -25.34 -22.61 2.95
N PRO A 27 -24.11 -23.14 3.03
CA PRO A 27 -22.90 -22.35 2.87
C PRO A 27 -22.80 -21.74 1.47
N GLY A 28 -22.48 -20.44 1.39
CA GLY A 28 -22.27 -19.72 0.13
C GLY A 28 -20.85 -19.87 -0.46
N ALA A 29 -19.91 -20.43 0.30
CA ALA A 29 -18.50 -20.59 -0.06
C ALA A 29 -17.94 -21.95 0.39
N GLN A 30 -16.68 -22.28 0.04
CA GLN A 30 -16.03 -23.53 0.48
C GLN A 30 -15.93 -23.63 2.01
N LEU A 31 -15.74 -22.49 2.68
CA LEU A 31 -15.88 -22.32 4.12
C LEU A 31 -16.76 -21.09 4.33
N ASP A 32 -17.90 -21.26 4.99
CA ASP A 32 -18.84 -20.18 5.33
C ASP A 32 -19.10 -20.22 6.83
N ILE A 33 -18.72 -19.15 7.53
CA ILE A 33 -18.86 -18.99 8.97
C ILE A 33 -19.82 -17.83 9.21
N VAL A 34 -21.04 -18.15 9.66
CA VAL A 34 -22.06 -17.15 9.93
C VAL A 34 -22.08 -16.84 11.43
N ALA A 35 -22.19 -15.55 11.77
CA ALA A 35 -22.31 -15.12 13.16
C ALA A 35 -23.58 -15.69 13.81
N SER A 36 -23.50 -16.03 15.10
CA SER A 36 -24.64 -16.48 15.90
C SER A 36 -25.85 -15.54 15.82
N ASN A 37 -25.61 -14.23 15.78
CA ASN A 37 -26.60 -13.20 15.51
C ASN A 37 -25.95 -12.03 14.72
N PRO A 38 -26.30 -11.84 13.43
CA PRO A 38 -25.70 -10.78 12.60
C PRO A 38 -25.87 -9.35 13.13
N SER A 39 -26.89 -9.09 13.94
CA SER A 39 -27.16 -7.76 14.52
C SER A 39 -26.55 -7.58 15.91
N ASN A 40 -26.17 -8.66 16.60
CA ASN A 40 -25.57 -8.65 17.94
C ASN A 40 -24.72 -9.92 18.16
N PRO A 41 -23.54 -10.02 17.54
CA PRO A 41 -22.71 -11.23 17.58
C PRO A 41 -22.19 -11.53 19.00
N GLU A 42 -21.94 -12.80 19.28
CA GLU A 42 -21.27 -13.25 20.50
C GLU A 42 -19.75 -13.01 20.42
N ASN A 43 -19.08 -12.96 21.57
CA ASN A 43 -17.62 -12.76 21.63
C ASN A 43 -16.79 -13.93 21.06
N ILE A 44 -17.44 -15.05 20.73
CA ILE A 44 -16.85 -16.21 20.07
C ILE A 44 -17.09 -16.23 18.56
N ASP A 45 -17.93 -15.34 18.03
CA ASP A 45 -18.15 -15.22 16.59
C ASP A 45 -16.88 -14.68 15.91
N GLY A 46 -16.25 -15.50 15.06
CA GLY A 46 -15.04 -15.13 14.34
C GLY A 46 -14.24 -16.34 13.84
N LEU A 47 -13.05 -16.06 13.31
CA LEU A 47 -12.10 -17.08 12.85
C LEU A 47 -10.72 -16.82 13.45
N LEU A 48 -10.26 -17.73 14.31
CA LEU A 48 -8.86 -17.77 14.72
C LEU A 48 -8.05 -18.55 13.69
N ILE A 49 -7.17 -17.84 12.98
CA ILE A 49 -6.15 -18.43 12.12
C ILE A 49 -4.92 -18.87 12.95
N PRO A 50 -3.98 -19.65 12.36
CA PRO A 50 -2.74 -19.99 13.05
C PRO A 50 -2.00 -18.74 13.52
N ARG A 51 -1.71 -18.69 14.83
CA ARG A 51 -0.90 -17.64 15.46
C ARG A 51 0.50 -18.18 15.70
N VAL A 52 1.51 -17.39 15.33
CA VAL A 52 2.92 -17.75 15.49
C VAL A 52 3.66 -16.65 16.24
N ASN A 53 4.64 -17.04 17.05
CA ASN A 53 5.52 -16.09 17.73
C ASN A 53 6.75 -15.70 16.89
N SER A 54 7.04 -16.49 15.85
CA SER A 54 8.11 -16.27 14.88
C SER A 54 7.74 -16.93 13.55
N PHE A 55 8.30 -16.47 12.44
CA PHE A 55 8.17 -17.19 11.17
C PHE A 55 8.87 -18.57 11.24
N PRO A 56 8.41 -19.56 10.46
CA PRO A 56 9.09 -20.84 10.33
C PRO A 56 10.55 -20.66 9.90
N THR A 57 11.46 -21.46 10.46
CA THR A 57 12.87 -21.47 10.04
C THR A 57 13.05 -21.99 8.61
N VAL A 58 12.13 -22.83 8.15
CA VAL A 58 12.04 -23.30 6.77
C VAL A 58 10.84 -22.62 6.12
N ASN A 59 11.11 -21.86 5.06
CA ASN A 59 10.09 -21.17 4.30
C ASN A 59 9.06 -22.15 3.67
N PRO A 60 7.76 -21.80 3.65
CA PRO A 60 6.76 -22.58 2.93
C PRO A 60 7.06 -22.68 1.42
N GLY A 61 6.43 -23.63 0.73
CA GLY A 61 6.62 -23.85 -0.70
C GLY A 61 5.50 -23.24 -1.57
N PRO A 62 5.51 -23.53 -2.89
CA PRO A 62 4.53 -23.00 -3.84
C PRO A 62 3.08 -23.36 -3.53
N VAL A 63 2.84 -24.55 -2.96
CA VAL A 63 1.50 -25.02 -2.59
C VAL A 63 0.94 -24.22 -1.40
N GLN A 64 1.80 -23.60 -0.61
CA GLN A 64 1.42 -22.75 0.51
C GLN A 64 1.27 -21.28 0.09
N HIS A 65 1.39 -20.93 -1.19
CA HIS A 65 1.20 -19.54 -1.65
C HIS A 65 -0.18 -19.01 -1.23
N GLY A 66 -0.21 -17.87 -0.53
CA GLY A 66 -1.43 -17.33 0.06
C GLY A 66 -1.79 -17.89 1.44
N MET A 67 -0.96 -18.76 2.03
CA MET A 67 -1.12 -19.23 3.42
C MET A 67 -1.13 -18.04 4.38
N LEU A 68 -2.16 -17.95 5.24
CA LEU A 68 -2.38 -16.86 6.17
C LEU A 68 -2.02 -17.24 7.60
N ILE A 69 -1.30 -16.36 8.30
CA ILE A 69 -0.95 -16.48 9.71
C ILE A 69 -1.11 -15.12 10.41
N TYR A 70 -1.18 -15.15 11.74
CA TYR A 70 -1.03 -13.95 12.58
C TYR A 70 0.27 -14.03 13.37
N LEU A 71 1.17 -13.07 13.17
CA LEU A 71 2.39 -12.93 13.97
C LEU A 71 2.03 -12.22 15.28
N SER A 72 2.22 -12.91 16.40
CA SER A 72 1.81 -12.43 17.73
C SER A 72 2.78 -11.47 18.41
N ASN A 73 4.04 -11.42 17.96
CA ASN A 73 5.09 -10.59 18.54
C ASN A 73 5.73 -9.70 17.48
N ASP A 74 6.19 -8.52 17.87
CA ASP A 74 7.04 -7.71 16.99
C ASP A 74 8.40 -8.41 16.80
N LEU A 75 8.81 -8.56 15.54
CA LEU A 75 10.15 -8.97 15.16
C LEU A 75 10.85 -7.79 14.44
N PRO A 76 12.19 -7.82 14.30
CA PRO A 76 12.89 -6.80 13.53
C PRO A 76 12.33 -6.69 12.10
N ASN A 77 11.81 -5.52 11.73
CA ASN A 77 11.14 -5.21 10.46
C ASN A 77 9.80 -5.92 10.20
N PHE A 78 9.27 -6.68 11.15
CA PHE A 78 7.98 -7.36 11.02
C PHE A 78 7.13 -7.10 12.27
N PRO A 79 6.31 -6.03 12.28
CA PRO A 79 5.40 -5.78 13.39
C PRO A 79 4.36 -6.90 13.51
N ALA A 80 3.82 -7.10 14.72
CA ALA A 80 2.72 -8.04 14.95
C ALA A 80 1.54 -7.73 14.02
N GLY A 81 0.90 -8.77 13.48
CA GLY A 81 -0.19 -8.59 12.52
C GLY A 81 -0.41 -9.79 11.59
N PHE A 82 -1.27 -9.60 10.59
CA PHE A 82 -1.59 -10.61 9.60
C PHE A 82 -0.53 -10.68 8.50
N TYR A 83 -0.02 -11.88 8.23
CA TYR A 83 0.95 -12.16 7.18
C TYR A 83 0.47 -13.27 6.26
N TYR A 84 0.77 -13.16 4.98
CA TYR A 84 0.56 -14.23 4.02
C TYR A 84 1.89 -14.66 3.38
N TRP A 85 1.99 -15.94 3.03
CA TRP A 85 3.15 -16.47 2.33
C TRP A 85 3.11 -16.07 0.85
N TYR A 86 4.08 -15.27 0.41
CA TYR A 86 4.24 -14.86 -0.98
C TYR A 86 5.39 -15.62 -1.64
N ASN A 87 5.10 -16.84 -2.10
CA ASN A 87 6.05 -17.73 -2.77
C ASN A 87 6.95 -17.10 -3.86
N PRO A 88 6.48 -16.21 -4.77
CA PRO A 88 7.35 -15.64 -5.81
C PRO A 88 8.59 -14.92 -5.27
N ASP A 89 8.48 -14.27 -4.11
CA ASP A 89 9.60 -13.57 -3.45
C ASP A 89 10.19 -14.38 -2.28
N ALA A 90 9.65 -15.57 -2.02
CA ALA A 90 9.97 -16.41 -0.87
C ALA A 90 9.93 -15.64 0.48
N GLU A 91 8.89 -14.83 0.67
CA GLU A 91 8.77 -13.93 1.83
C GLU A 91 7.36 -13.95 2.44
N TRP A 92 7.30 -13.73 3.76
CA TRP A 92 6.06 -13.40 4.47
C TRP A 92 5.74 -11.92 4.29
N LYS A 93 4.65 -11.60 3.60
CA LYS A 93 4.18 -10.23 3.40
C LYS A 93 3.08 -9.90 4.38
N SER A 94 3.16 -8.75 5.06
CA SER A 94 2.07 -8.32 5.92
C SER A 94 0.94 -7.72 5.10
N ILE A 95 -0.29 -8.09 5.47
CA ILE A 95 -1.52 -7.58 4.87
C ILE A 95 -1.71 -6.10 5.22
N VAL A 96 -1.15 -5.65 6.34
CA VAL A 96 -1.25 -4.27 6.81
C VAL A 96 -0.06 -3.43 6.34
N SER A 97 1.12 -4.01 6.20
CA SER A 97 2.36 -3.28 5.84
C SER A 97 2.49 -2.99 4.34
N ASP A 98 1.69 -3.64 3.49
CA ASP A 98 1.54 -3.22 2.09
C ASP A 98 0.77 -1.89 1.96
N ALA A 99 0.22 -1.36 3.07
CA ALA A 99 -0.03 0.08 3.20
C ALA A 99 1.33 0.80 3.30
N LYS A 100 1.95 0.98 2.13
CA LYS A 100 3.24 1.62 1.89
C LYS A 100 3.53 2.73 2.91
N SER A 101 4.73 2.70 3.48
CA SER A 101 5.35 3.85 4.13
C SER A 101 5.00 5.13 3.35
N ALA A 102 4.38 6.09 4.05
CA ALA A 102 3.71 7.19 3.38
C ALA A 102 4.67 7.95 2.44
N ASN A 103 4.28 8.12 1.17
CA ASN A 103 5.07 8.87 0.19
C ASN A 103 5.24 10.35 0.61
N PHE A 104 4.27 10.83 1.40
CA PHE A 104 4.21 12.13 2.06
C PHE A 104 3.70 11.95 3.48
N TYR A 105 4.19 12.76 4.42
CA TYR A 105 3.74 12.85 5.79
C TYR A 105 2.84 14.07 5.98
N LYS A 106 2.02 14.09 7.04
CA LYS A 106 1.52 15.35 7.59
C LYS A 106 2.68 16.13 8.20
N GLU A 107 2.54 17.45 8.26
CA GLU A 107 3.55 18.27 8.91
C GLU A 107 3.75 17.83 10.37
N ASN A 108 5.02 17.69 10.78
CA ASN A 108 5.43 17.28 12.13
C ASN A 108 5.00 15.87 12.57
N THR A 109 4.55 15.01 11.65
CA THR A 109 4.22 13.60 11.96
C THR A 109 4.94 12.63 11.02
N LEU A 110 4.74 11.32 11.26
CA LEU A 110 5.14 10.24 10.36
C LEU A 110 3.94 9.59 9.65
N GLU A 111 2.76 10.22 9.76
CA GLU A 111 1.49 9.69 9.23
C GLU A 111 1.20 10.23 7.83
N SER A 112 0.53 9.43 6.99
CA SER A 112 0.06 9.90 5.68
C SER A 112 -1.04 10.97 5.84
N PRO A 113 -1.07 12.00 4.96
CA PRO A 113 -2.25 12.85 4.80
C PRO A 113 -3.48 12.00 4.46
N GLY A 114 -4.60 12.27 5.13
CA GLY A 114 -5.85 11.51 5.03
C GLY A 114 -6.90 12.12 4.10
N ASN A 115 -6.71 13.37 3.67
CA ASN A 115 -7.59 14.06 2.72
C ASN A 115 -6.85 15.18 1.97
N ILE A 116 -7.54 15.84 1.05
CA ILE A 116 -6.98 16.89 0.17
C ILE A 116 -6.74 18.24 0.85
N ASP A 117 -7.31 18.45 2.03
CA ASP A 117 -7.16 19.69 2.81
C ASP A 117 -5.96 19.62 3.76
N GLU A 118 -5.40 18.43 3.97
CA GLU A 118 -4.25 18.23 4.85
C GLU A 118 -2.92 18.59 4.17
N PRO A 119 -1.98 19.21 4.92
CA PRO A 119 -0.67 19.55 4.40
C PRO A 119 0.15 18.29 4.11
N ILE A 120 1.00 18.38 3.07
CA ILE A 120 1.90 17.31 2.66
C ILE A 120 3.36 17.71 2.92
N PHE A 121 4.16 16.80 3.47
CA PHE A 121 5.57 16.98 3.74
C PHE A 121 6.38 15.76 3.30
N ARG A 122 7.58 15.96 2.76
CA ARG A 122 8.55 14.87 2.55
C ARG A 122 9.98 15.36 2.73
N LYS A 123 10.84 14.48 3.26
CA LYS A 123 12.27 14.76 3.45
C LYS A 123 13.09 14.66 2.15
N GLY A 124 12.68 13.74 1.27
CA GLY A 124 13.35 13.46 -0.02
C GLY A 124 13.02 14.49 -1.11
N ASN A 125 13.68 14.37 -2.26
CA ASN A 125 13.55 15.28 -3.40
C ASN A 125 12.38 14.90 -4.32
N ILE A 126 11.68 15.84 -4.95
CA ILE A 126 10.59 15.60 -5.92
C ILE A 126 11.10 15.88 -7.33
N GLY A 127 10.97 14.91 -8.23
CA GLY A 127 11.15 15.08 -9.67
C GLY A 127 9.81 14.94 -10.40
N ILE A 128 9.49 15.87 -11.29
CA ILE A 128 8.33 15.83 -12.18
C ILE A 128 8.87 15.81 -13.61
N GLY A 129 8.63 14.72 -14.34
CA GLY A 129 9.13 14.52 -15.70
C GLY A 129 10.63 14.20 -15.79
N THR A 130 11.30 13.85 -14.68
CA THR A 130 12.71 13.45 -14.68
C THR A 130 12.99 12.37 -13.64
N GLU A 131 13.89 11.45 -13.96
CA GLU A 131 14.42 10.43 -13.05
C GLU A 131 15.78 10.85 -12.45
N GLN A 132 16.49 11.79 -13.08
CA GLN A 132 17.77 12.31 -12.61
C GLN A 132 17.55 13.59 -11.77
N ILE A 133 17.20 13.39 -10.50
CA ILE A 133 16.83 14.48 -9.58
C ILE A 133 18.08 15.10 -8.93
N VAL A 134 18.33 16.38 -9.21
CA VAL A 134 19.48 17.15 -8.71
C VAL A 134 19.09 18.33 -7.80
N SER A 135 17.79 18.56 -7.56
CA SER A 135 17.26 19.58 -6.66
C SER A 135 16.15 19.04 -5.76
N LYS A 136 15.76 19.80 -4.71
CA LYS A 136 14.66 19.42 -3.81
C LYS A 136 13.30 19.31 -4.51
N LEU A 137 13.06 20.21 -5.47
CA LEU A 137 11.96 20.16 -6.42
C LEU A 137 12.55 20.40 -7.82
N GLN A 138 12.31 19.49 -8.75
CA GLN A 138 12.76 19.57 -10.13
C GLN A 138 11.60 19.30 -11.07
N ILE A 139 11.40 20.18 -12.05
CA ILE A 139 10.39 20.03 -13.10
C ILE A 139 11.13 20.01 -14.43
N ALA A 140 10.97 18.94 -15.19
CA ALA A 140 11.56 18.78 -16.51
C ALA A 140 10.45 18.54 -17.54
N ILE A 141 10.47 19.32 -18.62
CA ILE A 141 9.56 19.15 -19.76
C ILE A 141 10.41 18.59 -20.91
N ASN A 142 10.32 17.28 -21.10
CA ASN A 142 11.12 16.58 -22.11
C ASN A 142 10.46 16.68 -23.51
N PRO A 143 11.26 16.61 -24.59
CA PRO A 143 10.72 16.53 -25.94
C PRO A 143 9.90 15.25 -26.15
N GLY A 144 8.88 15.32 -27.01
CA GLY A 144 8.15 14.14 -27.51
C GLY A 144 7.19 13.45 -26.53
N LYS A 145 7.00 13.97 -25.32
CA LYS A 145 6.05 13.44 -24.32
C LYS A 145 5.06 14.57 -23.96
N ASP A 146 3.82 14.42 -24.43
CA ASP A 146 2.67 15.32 -24.26
C ASP A 146 2.82 16.77 -24.78
N LEU A 147 2.01 17.09 -25.81
CA LEU A 147 2.18 18.25 -26.68
C LEU A 147 1.57 19.56 -26.15
N ASP A 148 0.80 19.57 -25.06
CA ASP A 148 -0.05 20.75 -24.80
C ASP A 148 0.44 21.68 -23.68
N ILE A 149 1.26 21.21 -22.72
CA ILE A 149 1.70 22.04 -21.60
C ILE A 149 3.23 22.22 -21.63
N LYS A 150 3.66 23.43 -22.01
CA LYS A 150 5.08 23.86 -22.02
C LYS A 150 5.42 24.86 -20.91
N LYS A 151 4.63 24.89 -19.84
CA LYS A 151 4.86 25.71 -18.64
C LYS A 151 5.38 24.83 -17.51
N GLY A 152 6.59 25.10 -17.01
CA GLY A 152 7.15 24.37 -15.87
C GLY A 152 6.50 24.80 -14.55
N ILE A 153 6.33 26.11 -14.35
CA ILE A 153 5.69 26.70 -13.17
C ILE A 153 4.85 27.87 -13.65
N GLU A 154 3.57 27.90 -13.27
CA GLU A 154 2.70 29.07 -13.40
C GLU A 154 2.25 29.47 -11.99
N VAL A 155 2.39 30.75 -11.66
CA VAL A 155 2.02 31.29 -10.35
C VAL A 155 1.03 32.42 -10.55
N VAL A 156 -0.20 32.22 -10.08
CA VAL A 156 -1.27 33.21 -10.11
C VAL A 156 -1.71 33.47 -8.68
N ASN A 157 -1.54 34.72 -8.21
CA ASN A 157 -2.05 35.16 -6.92
C ASN A 157 -3.19 36.16 -7.16
N SER A 158 -4.43 35.70 -7.01
CA SER A 158 -5.65 36.49 -7.25
C SER A 158 -6.32 36.98 -5.96
N ASN A 159 -5.54 37.25 -4.91
CA ASN A 159 -6.08 37.74 -3.63
C ASN A 159 -6.90 39.03 -3.82
N SER A 160 -8.14 39.03 -3.34
CA SER A 160 -9.08 40.15 -3.40
C SER A 160 -9.03 41.09 -2.19
N GLU A 161 -8.31 40.71 -1.13
CA GLU A 161 -8.23 41.45 0.13
C GLU A 161 -7.31 42.68 0.03
N VAL A 162 -7.76 43.82 0.56
CA VAL A 162 -7.05 45.11 0.45
C VAL A 162 -6.04 45.38 1.57
N THR A 163 -5.98 44.54 2.60
CA THR A 163 -5.12 44.74 3.79
C THR A 163 -4.04 43.67 3.98
N ARG A 164 -3.79 42.84 2.96
CA ARG A 164 -2.85 41.72 3.03
C ARG A 164 -1.66 41.95 2.10
N ASN A 165 -0.46 41.71 2.59
CA ASN A 165 0.70 41.54 1.72
C ASN A 165 0.52 40.23 0.93
N THR A 166 0.75 40.29 -0.38
CA THR A 166 0.63 39.14 -1.27
C THR A 166 1.93 38.98 -2.05
N TYR A 167 2.32 37.73 -2.27
CA TYR A 167 3.51 37.38 -3.04
C TYR A 167 3.11 36.32 -4.04
N GLY A 168 3.52 36.47 -5.30
CA GLY A 168 3.52 35.34 -6.24
C GLY A 168 4.67 34.40 -5.88
N ILE A 169 5.89 34.93 -5.89
CA ILE A 169 7.10 34.18 -5.56
C ILE A 169 7.90 34.99 -4.55
N GLU A 170 8.31 34.36 -3.45
CA GLU A 170 9.25 34.91 -2.48
C GLU A 170 10.51 34.06 -2.46
N VAL A 171 11.66 34.63 -2.84
CA VAL A 171 12.95 33.91 -2.88
C VAL A 171 13.85 34.43 -1.77
N LYS A 172 14.11 33.58 -0.76
CA LYS A 172 14.97 33.89 0.39
C LYS A 172 16.19 32.98 0.38
N ASN A 173 17.37 33.53 0.07
CA ASN A 173 18.65 32.82 0.25
C ASN A 173 19.42 33.39 1.45
N SER A 174 19.20 32.79 2.62
CA SER A 174 19.83 33.18 3.89
C SER A 174 21.02 32.28 4.24
N SER A 175 21.62 31.60 3.25
CA SER A 175 22.73 30.67 3.49
C SER A 175 23.94 31.38 4.10
N LYS A 176 24.59 30.71 5.06
CA LYS A 176 25.90 31.11 5.58
C LYS A 176 26.96 30.48 4.69
N THR A 177 27.50 31.24 3.75
CA THR A 177 28.57 30.78 2.86
C THR A 177 29.52 31.93 2.55
N ASN A 178 30.81 31.61 2.41
CA ASN A 178 31.85 32.53 1.94
C ASN A 178 31.96 32.54 0.40
N ALA A 179 31.15 31.72 -0.28
CA ALA A 179 31.06 31.65 -1.73
C ALA A 179 29.96 32.58 -2.29
N ILE A 180 29.79 32.55 -3.61
CA ILE A 180 28.76 33.33 -4.31
C ILE A 180 27.36 32.81 -3.95
N LYS A 181 26.45 33.74 -3.67
CA LYS A 181 25.03 33.47 -3.44
C LYS A 181 24.22 33.92 -4.64
N TYR A 182 23.33 33.06 -5.11
CA TYR A 182 22.34 33.40 -6.14
C TYR A 182 20.95 33.41 -5.49
N GLY A 183 20.16 34.44 -5.78
CA GLY A 183 18.72 34.42 -5.48
C GLY A 183 17.99 33.65 -6.58
N ILE A 184 18.05 34.19 -7.80
CA ILE A 184 17.53 33.55 -9.01
C ILE A 184 18.69 33.46 -10.02
N LYS A 185 18.87 32.28 -10.63
CA LYS A 185 19.83 32.07 -11.72
C LYS A 185 19.10 31.50 -12.92
N ASN A 186 19.06 32.27 -14.01
CA ASN A 186 18.42 31.87 -15.25
C ASN A 186 19.48 31.43 -16.26
N HIS A 187 19.22 30.34 -16.97
CA HIS A 187 19.97 29.92 -18.16
C HIS A 187 18.96 29.82 -19.30
N VAL A 188 19.18 30.59 -20.35
CA VAL A 188 18.33 30.60 -21.54
C VAL A 188 19.19 30.16 -22.71
N THR A 189 18.76 29.10 -23.37
CA THR A 189 19.42 28.54 -24.55
C THR A 189 18.41 28.45 -25.68
N GLY A 190 18.89 28.60 -26.90
CA GLY A 190 18.13 28.33 -28.10
C GLY A 190 19.09 27.98 -29.22
N ASP A 191 18.66 27.07 -30.08
CA ASP A 191 19.28 26.90 -31.40
C ASP A 191 18.78 28.11 -32.21
N GLY A 192 19.63 29.12 -32.36
CA GLY A 192 19.26 30.39 -32.97
C GLY A 192 18.50 30.21 -34.29
N GLY A 193 17.43 30.98 -34.47
CA GLY A 193 16.75 31.21 -35.75
C GLY A 193 17.10 32.59 -36.28
#